data_AF-A0A0E4BYW4-F1
#
_entry.id   AF-A0A0E4BYW4-F1
#
_cell.length_a   1.000
_cell.length_b   1.000
_cell.length_c   1.000
_cell.angle_alpha   90.00
_cell.angle_beta   90.00
_cell.angle_gamma   90.00
#
_symmetry.space_group_name_H-M   'P 1'
#
loop_
_entity.id
_entity.type
_entity.pdbx_description
1 polymer ?
#
loop_
_entity_poly.entity_id
_entity_poly.type
_entity_poly.pdbx_seq_one_letter_code
_entity_poly.pdbx_strand_id
1 'polypeptide(L)'
;MTEAKVVLASVSLVPVKVIKTLPCGYKIPDPLPWAQLVGPLAAAEDALARLDERLAKSPIRDGAISRTHFTDACASLWLDGELVHLDDLVLHDAGMDVRAPTHELTRAHAVLRARRRIADAKPEWALSATGLTSLRGRGEREQETSPSYS
;
A
#
# COMPACT_ATOMS: atom_id res chain seq x y z
N MET A 1 -6.86 53.88 0.61
CA MET A 1 -6.13 52.82 -0.13
C MET A 1 -5.73 51.79 0.89
N THR A 2 -6.34 50.61 0.83
CA THR A 2 -6.40 49.63 1.92
C THR A 2 -5.58 48.42 1.50
N GLU A 3 -4.38 48.24 2.05
CA GLU A 3 -3.60 47.02 1.82
C GLU A 3 -4.07 45.93 2.80
N ALA A 4 -4.64 44.86 2.26
CA ALA A 4 -4.99 43.67 3.01
C ALA A 4 -3.74 42.80 3.19
N LYS A 5 -3.17 42.84 4.39
CA LYS A 5 -2.07 41.96 4.81
C LYS A 5 -2.66 40.60 5.21
N VAL A 6 -2.72 39.67 4.25
CA VAL A 6 -3.10 38.27 4.54
C VAL A 6 -1.93 37.58 5.24
N VAL A 7 -2.03 37.43 6.56
CA VAL A 7 -1.13 36.63 7.36
C VAL A 7 -1.56 35.18 7.23
N LEU A 8 -0.85 34.40 6.39
CA LEU A 8 -1.01 32.96 6.36
C LEU A 8 -0.47 32.38 7.67
N ALA A 9 -1.34 31.63 8.36
CA ALA A 9 -1.10 31.05 9.67
C ALA A 9 0.13 30.12 9.64
N SER A 10 0.98 30.31 10.64
CA SER A 10 2.22 29.58 10.91
C SER A 10 1.96 28.07 11.04
N VAL A 11 2.51 27.26 10.13
CA VAL A 11 2.67 25.83 10.37
C VAL A 11 3.89 25.66 11.28
N SER A 12 3.67 25.29 12.53
CA SER A 12 4.77 24.92 13.43
C SER A 12 5.51 23.71 12.86
N LEU A 13 6.82 23.87 12.63
CA LEU A 13 7.72 22.77 12.27
C LEU A 13 7.80 21.81 13.46
N VAL A 14 7.17 20.64 13.34
CA VAL A 14 7.34 19.55 14.30
C VAL A 14 8.74 18.96 14.07
N PRO A 15 9.64 18.96 15.06
CA PRO A 15 10.95 18.35 14.91
C PRO A 15 10.79 16.83 14.84
N VAL A 16 10.78 16.27 13.64
CA VAL A 16 10.84 14.83 13.42
C VAL A 16 12.25 14.36 13.77
N LYS A 17 12.40 13.69 14.92
CA LYS A 17 13.66 13.10 15.34
C LYS A 17 13.93 11.87 14.46
N VAL A 18 14.78 12.03 13.45
CA VAL A 18 15.17 10.93 12.54
C VAL A 18 15.97 9.90 13.34
N ILE A 19 15.33 8.79 13.74
CA ILE A 19 15.98 7.66 14.40
C ILE A 19 16.72 6.88 13.32
N LYS A 20 18.04 7.13 13.22
CA LYS A 20 18.97 6.61 12.19
C LYS A 20 18.60 7.07 10.78
N THR A 21 19.51 7.83 10.15
CA THR A 21 19.50 8.01 8.70
C THR A 21 19.63 6.64 8.06
N LEU A 22 18.53 6.09 7.56
CA LEU A 22 18.60 5.01 6.58
C LEU A 22 19.46 5.56 5.43
N PRO A 23 20.54 4.87 5.00
CA PRO A 23 21.29 5.31 3.84
C PRO A 23 20.30 5.33 2.67
N CYS A 24 19.86 6.53 2.30
CA CYS A 24 18.98 6.68 1.16
C CYS A 24 19.86 6.39 -0.06
N GLY A 25 19.72 5.18 -0.63
CA GLY A 25 20.38 4.81 -1.88
C GLY A 25 19.94 5.68 -3.07
N TYR A 26 18.90 6.50 -2.86
CA TYR A 26 18.38 7.45 -3.81
C TYR A 26 18.66 8.88 -3.35
N LYS A 27 19.34 9.68 -4.18
CA LYS A 27 19.52 11.12 -3.92
C LYS A 27 18.23 11.85 -4.24
N ILE A 28 17.51 12.31 -3.23
CA ILE A 28 16.34 13.17 -3.40
C ILE A 28 16.84 14.58 -3.72
N PRO A 29 16.42 15.20 -4.84
CA PRO A 29 16.80 16.57 -5.17
C PRO A 29 16.33 17.56 -4.10
N ASP A 30 17.21 18.48 -3.69
CA ASP A 30 16.90 19.58 -2.78
C ASP A 30 17.45 20.90 -3.38
N PRO A 31 16.58 21.85 -3.79
CA PRO A 31 15.12 21.80 -3.69
C PRO A 31 14.49 20.81 -4.68
N LEU A 32 13.32 20.28 -4.32
CA LEU A 32 12.52 19.44 -5.23
C LEU A 32 12.12 20.25 -6.48
N PRO A 33 12.18 19.67 -7.69
CA PRO A 33 11.87 20.36 -8.95
C PRO A 33 10.35 20.53 -9.16
N TRP A 34 9.71 21.33 -8.30
CA TRP A 34 8.25 21.40 -8.19
C TRP A 34 7.56 21.80 -9.50
N ALA A 35 8.13 22.75 -10.23
CA ALA A 35 7.60 23.18 -11.53
C ALA A 35 7.44 22.04 -12.55
N GLN A 36 8.27 20.98 -12.44
CA GLN A 36 8.21 19.81 -13.31
C GLN A 36 7.24 18.72 -12.78
N LEU A 37 7.00 18.69 -11.46
CA LEU A 37 6.21 17.64 -10.81
C LEU A 37 4.72 17.99 -10.68
N VAL A 38 4.37 19.28 -10.49
CA VAL A 38 2.99 19.71 -10.21
C VAL A 38 2.01 19.29 -11.29
N GLY A 39 2.36 19.54 -12.56
CA GLY A 39 1.49 19.24 -13.69
C GLY A 39 1.16 17.74 -13.78
N PRO A 40 2.18 16.86 -13.87
CA PRO A 40 1.98 15.41 -13.87
C PRO A 40 1.26 14.89 -12.62
N LEU A 41 1.56 15.43 -11.44
CA LEU A 41 0.92 15.02 -10.18
C LEU A 41 -0.57 15.34 -10.19
N ALA A 42 -0.95 16.56 -10.58
CA ALA A 42 -2.35 16.97 -10.67
C ALA A 42 -3.12 16.14 -11.71
N ALA A 43 -2.51 15.84 -12.86
CA ALA A 43 -3.13 14.99 -13.87
C ALA A 43 -3.35 13.54 -13.39
N ALA A 44 -2.39 12.99 -12.63
CA ALA A 44 -2.52 11.66 -12.04
C ALA A 44 -3.60 11.60 -10.95
N GLU A 45 -3.66 12.62 -10.09
CA GLU A 45 -4.68 12.73 -9.04
C GLU A 45 -6.09 12.84 -9.62
N ASP A 46 -6.29 13.72 -10.60
CA ASP A 46 -7.56 13.88 -11.32
C ASP A 46 -7.98 12.59 -12.06
N ALA A 47 -7.04 11.86 -12.66
CA ALA A 47 -7.31 10.57 -13.29
C ALA A 47 -7.75 9.51 -12.26
N LEU A 48 -7.11 9.47 -11.10
CA LEU A 48 -7.46 8.54 -10.01
C LEU A 48 -8.83 8.86 -9.42
N ALA A 49 -9.11 10.13 -9.13
CA ALA A 49 -10.42 10.57 -8.61
C ALA A 49 -11.57 10.21 -9.57
N ARG A 50 -11.37 10.36 -10.89
CA ARG A 50 -12.37 9.93 -11.89
C ARG A 50 -12.54 8.42 -11.93
N LEU A 51 -11.47 7.65 -11.78
CA LEU A 51 -11.54 6.20 -11.73
C LEU A 51 -12.35 5.75 -10.51
N ASP A 52 -12.07 6.33 -9.34
CA ASP A 52 -12.76 6.02 -8.09
C ASP A 52 -14.26 6.31 -8.18
N GLU A 53 -14.63 7.49 -8.71
CA GLU A 53 -16.04 7.86 -8.90
C GLU A 53 -16.76 6.92 -9.88
N ARG A 54 -16.08 6.51 -10.96
CA ARG A 54 -16.64 5.55 -11.93
C ARG A 54 -16.80 4.16 -11.33
N LEU A 55 -15.81 3.68 -10.58
CA LEU A 55 -15.87 2.39 -9.92
C LEU A 55 -16.93 2.37 -8.82
N ALA A 56 -17.08 3.45 -8.05
CA ALA A 56 -18.11 3.57 -7.00
C ALA A 56 -19.54 3.35 -7.54
N LYS A 57 -19.80 3.74 -8.79
CA LYS A 57 -21.11 3.59 -9.46
C LYS A 57 -21.23 2.31 -10.30
N SER A 58 -20.20 1.47 -10.34
CA SER A 58 -20.12 0.35 -11.26
C SER A 58 -20.54 -0.98 -10.62
N PRO A 59 -21.33 -1.83 -11.32
CA PRO A 59 -21.67 -3.17 -10.82
C PRO A 59 -20.46 -4.12 -10.78
N ILE A 60 -19.35 -3.78 -11.43
CA ILE A 60 -18.14 -4.62 -11.47
C ILE A 60 -17.06 -4.17 -10.47
N ARG A 61 -17.36 -3.20 -9.59
CA ARG A 61 -16.41 -2.60 -8.64
C ARG A 61 -15.61 -3.64 -7.88
N ASP A 62 -16.30 -4.55 -7.20
CA ASP A 62 -15.66 -5.52 -6.32
C ASP A 62 -14.82 -6.52 -7.12
N GLY A 63 -15.27 -6.88 -8.32
CA GLY A 63 -14.50 -7.69 -9.26
C GLY A 63 -13.25 -6.98 -9.78
N ALA A 64 -13.30 -5.67 -10.01
CA ALA A 64 -12.16 -4.88 -10.43
C ALA A 64 -11.13 -4.74 -9.31
N ILE A 65 -11.58 -4.46 -8.08
CA ILE A 65 -10.74 -4.36 -6.88
C ILE A 65 -10.06 -5.71 -6.61
N SER A 66 -10.82 -6.81 -6.61
CA SER A 66 -10.29 -8.15 -6.35
C SER A 66 -9.18 -8.53 -7.34
N ARG A 67 -9.39 -8.31 -8.65
CA ARG A 67 -8.35 -8.56 -9.67
C ARG A 67 -7.12 -7.67 -9.49
N THR A 68 -7.33 -6.41 -9.13
CA THR A 68 -6.24 -5.46 -8.88
C THR A 68 -5.33 -5.94 -7.75
N HIS A 69 -5.87 -6.54 -6.68
CA HIS A 69 -5.04 -7.10 -5.61
C HIS A 69 -4.13 -8.23 -6.08
N PHE A 70 -4.62 -9.12 -6.95
CA PHE A 70 -3.79 -10.18 -7.53
C PHE A 70 -2.71 -9.61 -8.45
N THR A 71 -3.05 -8.69 -9.35
CA THR A 71 -2.07 -8.09 -10.26
C THR A 71 -1.01 -7.28 -9.51
N ASP A 72 -1.41 -6.57 -8.46
CA ASP A 72 -0.49 -5.80 -7.64
C ASP A 72 0.45 -6.70 -6.82
N ALA A 73 -0.02 -7.85 -6.33
CA ALA A 73 0.83 -8.85 -5.69
C ALA A 73 1.88 -9.38 -6.68
N CYS A 74 1.48 -9.85 -7.86
CA CYS A 74 2.42 -10.30 -8.90
C CYS A 74 3.40 -9.20 -9.31
N ALA A 75 2.95 -7.97 -9.48
CA ALA A 75 3.80 -6.83 -9.83
C ALA A 75 4.81 -6.49 -8.72
N SER A 76 4.42 -6.63 -7.45
CA SER A 76 5.33 -6.41 -6.31
C SER A 76 6.48 -7.42 -6.34
N LEU A 77 6.18 -8.69 -6.59
CA LEU A 77 7.19 -9.74 -6.69
C LEU A 77 8.09 -9.54 -7.91
N TRP A 78 7.52 -9.08 -9.02
CA TRP A 78 8.29 -8.73 -10.21
C TRP A 78 9.31 -7.62 -9.95
N LEU A 79 8.95 -6.60 -9.15
CA LEU A 79 9.89 -5.56 -8.72
C LEU A 79 11.02 -6.10 -7.85
N ASP A 80 10.75 -7.14 -7.05
CA ASP A 80 11.75 -7.86 -6.25
C ASP A 80 12.60 -8.84 -7.10
N GLY A 81 12.34 -8.94 -8.42
CA GLY A 81 13.06 -9.83 -9.33
C GLY A 81 12.51 -11.26 -9.38
N GLU A 82 11.30 -11.47 -8.88
CA GLU A 82 10.65 -12.78 -8.83
C GLU A 82 9.44 -12.87 -9.74
N LEU A 83 9.22 -14.07 -10.27
CA LEU A 83 8.13 -14.37 -11.19
C LEU A 83 7.12 -15.28 -10.53
N VAL A 84 5.88 -14.82 -10.45
CA VAL A 84 4.74 -15.60 -9.96
C VAL A 84 3.63 -15.55 -11.00
N HIS A 85 3.16 -16.72 -11.43
CA HIS A 85 2.05 -16.80 -12.37
C HIS A 85 0.75 -16.40 -11.67
N LEU A 86 -0.07 -15.57 -12.34
CA LEU A 86 -1.34 -15.11 -11.79
C LEU A 86 -2.25 -16.30 -11.44
N ASP A 87 -2.38 -17.26 -12.34
CA ASP A 87 -3.22 -18.45 -12.13
C ASP A 87 -2.77 -19.29 -10.93
N ASP A 88 -1.46 -19.43 -10.71
CA ASP A 88 -0.93 -20.16 -9.54
C ASP A 88 -1.30 -19.42 -8.24
N LEU A 89 -1.20 -18.08 -8.22
CA LEU A 89 -1.62 -17.28 -7.08
C LEU A 89 -3.13 -17.37 -6.82
N VAL A 90 -3.94 -17.41 -7.88
CA VAL A 90 -5.40 -17.58 -7.78
C VAL A 90 -5.76 -18.97 -7.23
N LEU A 91 -5.12 -20.02 -7.74
CA LEU A 91 -5.33 -21.38 -7.26
C LEU A 91 -4.89 -21.55 -5.80
N HIS A 92 -3.74 -20.97 -5.44
CA HIS A 92 -3.22 -20.99 -4.08
C HIS A 92 -4.13 -20.25 -3.10
N ASP A 93 -4.63 -19.07 -3.47
CA ASP A 93 -5.59 -18.32 -2.65
C ASP A 93 -6.91 -19.09 -2.45
N ALA A 94 -7.30 -19.90 -3.42
CA ALA A 94 -8.47 -20.78 -3.34
C ALA A 94 -8.22 -22.11 -2.60
N GLY A 95 -6.99 -22.41 -2.18
CA GLY A 95 -6.62 -23.70 -1.60
C GLY A 95 -6.70 -24.86 -2.60
N MET A 96 -6.58 -24.56 -3.90
CA MET A 96 -6.71 -25.50 -5.01
C MET A 96 -5.35 -25.89 -5.62
N ASP A 97 -4.28 -25.80 -4.84
CA ASP A 97 -2.95 -26.17 -5.30
C ASP A 97 -2.86 -27.67 -5.60
N VAL A 98 -2.29 -27.99 -6.76
CA VAL A 98 -2.00 -29.38 -7.16
C VAL A 98 -0.59 -29.81 -6.73
N ARG A 99 0.28 -28.85 -6.37
CA ARG A 99 1.67 -29.07 -5.95
C ARG A 99 1.96 -28.26 -4.70
N ALA A 100 3.02 -28.63 -3.97
CA ALA A 100 3.48 -27.82 -2.85
C ALA A 100 3.83 -26.39 -3.32
N PRO A 101 3.44 -25.34 -2.57
CA PRO A 101 3.68 -23.96 -2.99
C PRO A 101 5.16 -23.62 -2.99
N THR A 102 5.60 -22.82 -3.96
CA THR A 102 6.97 -22.30 -3.99
C THR A 102 7.11 -21.13 -3.01
N HIS A 103 8.34 -20.77 -2.66
CA HIS A 103 8.61 -19.66 -1.75
C HIS A 103 8.09 -18.32 -2.31
N GLU A 104 8.26 -18.09 -3.60
CA GLU A 104 7.79 -16.90 -4.32
C GLU A 104 6.25 -16.83 -4.29
N LEU A 105 5.58 -17.96 -4.48
CA LEU A 105 4.12 -18.07 -4.41
C LEU A 105 3.60 -17.77 -3.00
N THR A 106 4.24 -18.31 -1.96
CA THR A 106 3.92 -17.99 -0.57
C THR A 106 4.11 -16.49 -0.27
N ARG A 107 5.17 -15.86 -0.78
CA ARG A 107 5.37 -14.42 -0.61
C ARG A 107 4.32 -13.58 -1.35
N ALA A 108 3.98 -13.94 -2.59
CA ALA A 108 2.92 -13.28 -3.34
C ALA A 108 1.58 -13.37 -2.61
N HIS A 109 1.27 -14.52 -2.00
CA HIS A 109 0.09 -14.69 -1.17
C HIS A 109 0.11 -13.79 0.06
N ALA A 110 1.26 -13.63 0.73
CA ALA A 110 1.40 -12.69 1.84
C ALA A 110 1.13 -11.24 1.41
N VAL A 111 1.61 -10.81 0.23
CA VAL A 111 1.32 -9.48 -0.33
C VAL A 111 -0.18 -9.34 -0.63
N LEU A 112 -0.79 -10.34 -1.27
CA LEU A 112 -2.23 -10.36 -1.54
C LEU A 112 -3.07 -10.21 -0.26
N ARG A 113 -2.72 -10.96 0.79
CA ARG A 113 -3.36 -10.90 2.11
C ARG A 113 -3.19 -9.51 2.74
N ALA A 114 -2.00 -8.93 2.68
CA ALA A 114 -1.74 -7.58 3.19
C ALA A 114 -2.59 -6.53 2.46
N ARG A 115 -2.69 -6.60 1.13
CA ARG A 115 -3.51 -5.68 0.32
C ARG A 115 -4.99 -5.74 0.65
N ARG A 116 -5.57 -6.95 0.73
CA ARG A 116 -6.98 -7.14 1.12
C ARG A 116 -7.23 -6.63 2.53
N ARG A 117 -6.32 -6.91 3.46
CA ARG A 117 -6.42 -6.41 4.84
C ARG A 117 -6.41 -4.88 4.91
N ILE A 118 -5.60 -4.20 4.09
CA ILE A 118 -5.61 -2.73 4.00
C ILE A 118 -6.96 -2.23 3.46
N ALA A 119 -7.50 -2.89 2.43
CA ALA A 119 -8.77 -2.52 1.81
C ALA A 119 -9.98 -2.72 2.76
N ASP A 120 -9.97 -3.77 3.56
CA ASP A 120 -11.05 -4.12 4.50
C ASP A 120 -10.97 -3.36 5.83
N ALA A 121 -9.82 -2.78 6.15
CA ALA A 121 -9.60 -2.06 7.40
C ALA A 121 -10.14 -0.62 7.34
N LYS A 122 -10.22 0.03 8.51
CA LYS A 122 -10.50 1.47 8.57
C LYS A 122 -9.40 2.27 7.86
N PRO A 123 -9.71 3.38 7.17
CA PRO A 123 -8.74 4.12 6.34
C PRO A 123 -7.44 4.51 7.06
N GLU A 124 -7.52 4.84 8.35
CA GLU A 124 -6.39 5.24 9.18
C GLU A 124 -5.53 4.07 9.69
N TRP A 125 -6.05 2.83 9.62
CA TRP A 125 -5.42 1.68 10.23
C TRP A 125 -4.05 1.38 9.62
N ALA A 126 -3.93 1.37 8.29
CA ALA A 126 -2.71 0.95 7.61
C ALA A 126 -1.48 1.81 7.97
N LEU A 127 -1.70 3.10 8.27
CA LEU A 127 -0.65 4.05 8.65
C LEU A 127 -0.48 4.21 10.16
N SER A 128 -1.34 3.56 10.95
CA SER A 128 -1.21 3.53 12.41
C SER A 128 -0.04 2.66 12.85
N ALA A 129 0.47 2.88 14.07
CA ALA A 129 1.55 2.07 14.63
C ALA A 129 1.21 0.57 14.68
N THR A 130 -0.06 0.24 14.98
CA THR A 130 -0.56 -1.14 15.03
C THR A 130 -0.66 -1.74 13.64
N GLY A 131 -1.18 -0.99 12.66
CA GLY A 131 -1.24 -1.42 11.26
C GLY A 131 0.16 -1.66 10.67
N LEU A 132 1.08 -0.71 10.82
CA LEU A 132 2.46 -0.85 10.35
C LEU A 132 3.18 -2.04 11.00
N THR A 133 2.98 -2.29 12.30
CA THR A 133 3.56 -3.46 12.97
C THR A 133 3.01 -4.76 12.41
N SER A 134 1.70 -4.80 12.17
CA SER A 134 1.05 -5.97 11.58
C SER A 134 1.51 -6.24 10.13
N LEU A 135 1.60 -5.20 9.30
CA LEU A 135 1.97 -5.30 7.88
C LEU A 135 3.45 -5.68 7.69
N ARG A 136 4.30 -5.43 8.68
CA ARG A 136 5.72 -5.85 8.68
C ARG A 136 5.92 -7.35 8.97
N GLY A 137 4.85 -8.15 9.02
CA GLY A 137 4.93 -9.58 9.33
C GLY A 137 5.29 -9.88 10.79
N ARG A 138 5.16 -8.90 11.71
CA ARG A 138 5.35 -9.12 13.16
C ARG A 138 4.07 -9.53 13.89
N GLY A 139 2.89 -9.31 13.29
CA GLY A 139 1.60 -9.62 13.92
C GLY A 139 1.13 -11.07 13.77
N GLU A 140 1.66 -11.84 12.82
CA GLU A 140 1.24 -13.24 12.62
C GLU A 140 1.86 -14.20 13.64
N ARG A 141 3.02 -13.86 14.23
CA ARG A 141 3.63 -14.66 15.31
C ARG A 141 2.91 -14.56 16.66
N GLU A 142 2.01 -13.60 16.84
CA GLU A 142 1.31 -13.38 18.12
C GLU A 142 -0.07 -14.04 18.19
N GLN A 143 -0.61 -14.56 17.07
CA GLN A 143 -1.90 -15.27 17.07
C GLN A 143 -1.79 -16.77 17.42
N GLU A 144 -0.59 -17.35 17.41
CA GLU A 144 -0.37 -18.75 17.80
C GLU A 144 -0.15 -18.96 19.31
N THR A 145 0.07 -17.91 20.11
CA THR A 145 0.51 -18.06 21.50
C THR A 145 -0.55 -17.76 22.57
N SER A 146 -1.84 -17.84 22.25
CA SER A 146 -2.88 -17.83 23.28
C SER A 146 -3.38 -19.26 23.54
N PRO A 147 -2.79 -20.02 24.48
CA PRO A 147 -3.38 -21.27 24.91
C PRO A 147 -4.67 -20.96 25.67
N SER A 148 -5.80 -21.36 25.09
CA SER A 148 -7.09 -21.39 25.75
C SER A 148 -7.03 -22.41 26.89
N TYR A 149 -6.79 -21.94 28.11
CA TYR A 149 -7.09 -22.72 29.31
C TYR A 149 -8.59 -22.62 29.55
N SER A 150 -9.29 -23.76 29.34
CA SER A 150 -10.59 -24.04 29.94
C SER A 150 -10.44 -24.37 31.42
#